data_AF-G3Y5J1-F1
#
_entry.id   AF-G3Y5J1-F1
#
_cell.length_a   1.000
_cell.length_b   1.000
_cell.length_c   1.000
_cell.angle_alpha   90.00
_cell.angle_beta   90.00
_cell.angle_gamma   90.00
#
_symmetry.space_group_name_H-M   'P 1'
#
loop_
_entity.id
_entity.type
_entity.pdbx_description
1 polymer ?
#
loop_
_entity_poly.entity_id
_entity_poly.type
_entity_poly.pdbx_seq_one_letter_code
_entity_poly.pdbx_strand_id
1 'polypeptide(L)'
;MEEYMLTDAERRLTAERQLKYQGTAKIGLDQISIHPLMNPEVDNKNVERLCEIFTRDGCRRLDIRHHVTAIVSKQPLERACRAAGLTIEQLKSRHQQYPHLHFTEARVECLHGKHRLRAAEDILIPSDRWWTVDLYTDDISSDLRTALVDEYANEKIPSDGEVYRKIRQYQHESNALFQQRWWCRLSENKAKRLRQLDSRDNTSLRAAFDALLPIPGLWNGMRLGSLNSVMALKCVEEVVHYLTHVKNFWSALVDYDRDKMARIDLHTVDTLQLYAPRASTGDRQIVEGIISSGQVFSNFTRLERESICTNLSSLEACNSIIPSLHTFFRDVKYLELCANAVKRLIVLGGRHRTVRSALINIFRPQSTDSDCLIQTSETSFRRQPGSVGERLESGYRQIWMYAMRHYPYLTKEVQSGRKARSTQAKAEARLDEHVLHSMATLAQKLGFCSDEIKSLIEQSPDLQIARNALIQARKPAYYHYEADVFESLVRQIAGYFSLAIPNEAPRVALTRGRVDSFKDRCGAPAKRLQELDCPHMFLDRLHSPTVTQETLSSLEVRRCVYYAFFGR
;
A
#
# COMPACT_ATOMS: atom_id res chain seq x y z
N MET A 1 -22.08 10.72 -6.92
CA MET A 1 -21.94 9.54 -6.04
C MET A 1 -20.59 9.65 -5.34
N GLU A 2 -20.48 10.42 -4.27
CA GLU A 2 -19.21 10.58 -3.52
C GLU A 2 -19.47 10.99 -2.06
N GLU A 3 -20.52 10.43 -1.46
CA GLU A 3 -20.97 10.73 -0.09
C GLU A 3 -20.22 9.90 0.97
N TYR A 4 -18.96 9.53 0.70
CA TYR A 4 -18.30 8.39 1.38
C TYR A 4 -16.95 8.68 2.05
N MET A 5 -16.43 9.91 2.02
CA MET A 5 -15.03 10.16 2.44
C MET A 5 -14.84 10.64 3.88
N LEU A 6 -15.84 11.32 4.47
CA LEU A 6 -15.70 11.97 5.77
C LEU A 6 -16.79 11.48 6.72
N THR A 7 -16.40 11.21 7.97
CA THR A 7 -17.32 10.92 9.08
C THR A 7 -18.24 12.12 9.34
N ASP A 8 -19.38 11.94 9.99
CA ASP A 8 -20.31 13.06 10.23
C ASP A 8 -19.72 14.14 11.14
N ALA A 9 -18.77 13.78 12.00
CA ALA A 9 -17.98 14.74 12.78
C ALA A 9 -16.98 15.49 11.87
N GLU A 10 -16.26 14.78 11.00
CA GLU A 10 -15.35 15.41 10.04
C GLU A 10 -16.07 16.30 9.03
N ARG A 11 -17.29 15.94 8.60
CA ARG A 11 -18.15 16.78 7.75
C ARG A 11 -18.58 18.05 8.46
N ARG A 12 -19.00 17.95 9.73
CA ARG A 12 -19.37 19.13 10.55
C ARG A 12 -18.20 20.08 10.70
N LEU A 13 -17.03 19.56 11.06
CA LEU A 13 -15.79 20.34 11.17
C LEU A 13 -15.37 20.95 9.83
N THR A 14 -15.51 20.21 8.74
CA THR A 14 -15.25 20.68 7.37
C THR A 14 -16.15 21.86 7.00
N ALA A 15 -17.47 21.71 7.18
CA ALA A 15 -18.45 22.73 6.85
C ALA A 15 -18.23 24.00 7.68
N GLU A 16 -17.96 23.82 8.98
CA GLU A 16 -17.61 24.93 9.86
C GLU A 16 -16.31 25.61 9.40
N ARG A 17 -15.25 24.85 9.11
CA ARG A 17 -13.97 25.40 8.64
C ARG A 17 -14.13 26.25 7.39
N GLN A 18 -14.87 25.77 6.39
CA GLN A 18 -15.15 26.52 5.16
C GLN A 18 -15.91 27.82 5.43
N LEU A 19 -16.92 27.75 6.31
CA LEU A 19 -17.75 28.90 6.67
C LEU A 19 -16.95 29.97 7.41
N LYS A 20 -16.13 29.54 8.37
CA LYS A 20 -15.42 30.39 9.32
C LYS A 20 -14.11 30.96 8.78
N TYR A 21 -13.53 30.33 7.76
CA TYR A 21 -12.33 30.84 7.08
C TYR A 21 -12.60 32.14 6.32
N GLN A 22 -11.80 33.18 6.57
CA GLN A 22 -11.95 34.52 6.00
C GLN A 22 -10.88 34.92 4.98
N GLY A 23 -9.85 34.11 4.78
CA GLY A 23 -8.76 34.34 3.81
C GLY A 23 -7.40 34.50 4.46
N THR A 24 -6.39 34.83 3.65
CA THR A 24 -4.99 34.95 4.10
C THR A 24 -4.49 36.38 3.88
N ALA A 25 -3.84 36.96 4.89
CA ALA A 25 -3.32 38.33 4.85
C ALA A 25 -1.91 38.44 5.45
N LYS A 26 -1.23 39.55 5.14
CA LYS A 26 0.00 39.97 5.83
C LYS A 26 -0.37 40.89 6.98
N ILE A 27 0.10 40.59 8.17
CA ILE A 27 -0.24 41.32 9.40
C ILE A 27 1.05 41.66 10.13
N GLY A 28 1.13 42.87 10.69
CA GLY A 28 2.26 43.28 11.52
C GLY A 28 2.39 42.40 12.75
N LEU A 29 3.63 42.02 13.12
CA LEU A 29 3.88 41.16 14.28
C LEU A 29 3.36 41.77 15.58
N ASP A 30 3.39 43.11 15.68
CA ASP A 30 2.87 43.91 16.78
C ASP A 30 1.35 43.80 16.99
N GLN A 31 0.62 43.41 15.94
CA GLN A 31 -0.83 43.25 15.95
C GLN A 31 -1.28 41.80 16.21
N ILE A 32 -0.34 40.87 16.35
CA ILE A 32 -0.61 39.45 16.58
C ILE A 32 -0.40 39.12 18.06
N SER A 33 -1.45 38.69 18.76
CA SER A 33 -1.35 38.15 20.13
C SER A 33 -1.39 36.64 20.11
N ILE A 34 -0.78 35.98 21.11
CA ILE A 34 -0.91 34.54 21.27
C ILE A 34 -2.18 34.25 22.08
N HIS A 35 -3.01 33.33 21.61
CA HIS A 35 -4.25 32.96 22.27
C HIS A 35 -3.97 32.35 23.68
N PRO A 36 -4.69 32.74 24.75
CA PRO A 36 -4.37 32.35 26.15
C PRO A 36 -4.32 30.84 26.43
N LEU A 37 -5.17 30.05 25.77
CA LEU A 37 -5.16 28.58 25.86
C LEU A 37 -3.85 27.94 25.33
N MET A 38 -3.07 28.69 24.55
CA MET A 38 -1.82 28.24 23.90
C MET A 38 -0.57 28.74 24.63
N ASN A 39 -0.68 28.94 25.94
CA ASN A 39 0.40 29.47 26.77
C ASN A 39 1.19 28.41 27.55
N PRO A 40 1.76 27.33 26.94
CA PRO A 40 2.99 26.77 27.48
C PRO A 40 4.10 27.82 27.37
N GLU A 41 5.10 27.78 28.24
CA GLU A 41 6.30 28.60 28.10
C GLU A 41 6.89 28.51 26.68
N VAL A 42 7.44 29.62 26.19
CA VAL A 42 8.15 29.67 24.90
C VAL A 42 9.42 28.84 25.06
N ASP A 43 9.60 27.79 24.25
CA ASP A 43 10.84 27.02 24.26
C ASP A 43 11.93 27.82 23.55
N ASN A 44 12.76 28.49 24.35
CA ASN A 44 13.87 29.31 23.85
C ASN A 44 14.84 28.52 22.96
N LYS A 45 15.03 27.20 23.17
CA LYS A 45 15.91 26.38 22.32
C LYS A 45 15.34 26.23 20.92
N ASN A 46 14.02 26.05 20.80
CA ASN A 46 13.39 25.96 19.49
C ASN A 46 13.33 27.33 18.79
N VAL A 47 13.19 28.42 19.55
CA VAL A 47 13.31 29.79 19.01
C VAL A 47 14.72 30.02 18.47
N GLU A 48 15.78 29.73 19.21
CA GLU A 48 17.17 29.85 18.75
C GLU A 48 17.43 29.03 17.47
N ARG A 49 16.98 27.77 17.44
CA ARG A 49 17.07 26.92 16.25
C ARG A 49 16.34 27.54 15.04
N LEU A 50 15.16 28.11 15.25
CA LEU A 50 14.42 28.80 14.19
C LEU A 50 15.13 30.09 13.75
N CYS A 51 15.76 30.80 14.68
CA CYS A 51 16.56 31.96 14.39
C CYS A 51 17.72 31.60 13.44
N GLU A 52 18.50 30.57 13.76
CA GLU A 52 19.58 30.08 12.90
C GLU A 52 19.08 29.72 11.49
N ILE A 53 17.93 29.04 11.39
CA ILE A 53 17.31 28.68 10.11
C ILE A 53 16.89 29.94 9.34
N PHE A 54 16.30 30.92 10.00
CA PHE A 54 15.86 32.15 9.35
C PHE A 54 17.03 33.00 8.87
N THR A 55 18.14 33.04 9.62
CA THR A 55 19.37 33.72 9.20
C THR A 55 20.03 33.02 8.01
N ARG A 56 20.08 31.68 7.98
CA ARG A 56 20.74 30.91 6.91
C ARG A 56 19.90 30.76 5.65
N ASP A 57 18.63 30.36 5.81
CA ASP A 57 17.77 29.90 4.71
C ASP A 57 16.63 30.89 4.36
N GLY A 58 16.55 32.00 5.11
CA GLY A 58 15.50 33.03 5.03
C GLY A 58 14.20 32.64 5.73
N CYS A 59 13.39 33.62 6.18
CA CYS A 59 12.12 33.36 6.85
C CYS A 59 11.04 32.73 5.95
N ARG A 60 11.16 32.83 4.62
CA ARG A 60 10.21 32.30 3.60
C ARG A 60 8.72 32.51 3.97
N ARG A 61 8.37 33.71 4.43
CA ARG A 61 7.04 34.06 5.01
C ARG A 61 5.86 33.85 4.07
N LEU A 62 6.10 33.88 2.77
CA LEU A 62 5.07 33.61 1.75
C LEU A 62 4.84 32.11 1.53
N ASP A 63 5.79 31.25 1.94
CA ASP A 63 5.62 29.80 1.87
C ASP A 63 4.48 29.40 2.83
N ILE A 64 3.49 28.71 2.28
CA ILE A 64 2.31 28.24 3.02
C ILE A 64 2.66 27.37 4.23
N ARG A 65 3.85 26.74 4.24
CA ARG A 65 4.35 25.99 5.41
C ARG A 65 4.66 26.89 6.60
N HIS A 66 4.87 28.18 6.37
CA HIS A 66 5.29 29.14 7.37
C HIS A 66 4.16 30.05 7.81
N HIS A 67 2.98 30.03 7.17
CA HIS A 67 1.84 30.84 7.62
C HIS A 67 1.41 30.43 9.03
N VAL A 68 0.87 31.38 9.79
CA VAL A 68 0.23 31.11 11.09
C VAL A 68 -1.28 31.21 10.96
N THR A 69 -2.02 30.58 11.87
CA THR A 69 -3.48 30.61 11.87
C THR A 69 -3.94 31.43 13.06
N ALA A 70 -4.90 32.31 12.83
CA ALA A 70 -5.41 33.18 13.87
C ALA A 70 -6.93 33.37 13.75
N ILE A 71 -7.53 33.73 14.87
CA ILE A 71 -8.93 34.12 14.96
C ILE A 71 -9.06 35.64 15.12
N VAL A 72 -10.12 36.20 14.57
CA VAL A 72 -10.43 37.63 14.65
C VAL A 72 -11.93 37.86 14.61
N SER A 73 -12.41 38.81 15.40
CA SER A 73 -13.82 39.21 15.36
C SER A 73 -14.20 39.80 14.00
N LYS A 74 -15.44 39.56 13.59
CA LYS A 74 -15.95 39.93 12.25
C LYS A 74 -15.86 41.44 11.97
N GLN A 75 -16.27 42.29 12.91
CA GLN A 75 -16.30 43.75 12.70
C GLN A 75 -14.90 44.37 12.50
N PRO A 76 -13.87 44.08 13.33
CA PRO A 76 -12.50 44.51 13.07
C PRO A 76 -11.97 44.06 11.71
N LEU A 77 -12.24 42.81 11.32
CA LEU A 77 -11.82 42.29 10.02
C LEU A 77 -12.45 43.05 8.86
N GLU A 78 -13.75 43.34 8.92
CA GLU A 78 -14.45 44.14 7.90
C GLU A 78 -13.91 45.58 7.82
N ARG A 79 -13.53 46.18 8.95
CA ARG A 79 -12.87 47.50 8.98
C ARG A 79 -11.49 47.46 8.31
N ALA A 80 -10.66 46.48 8.67
CA ALA A 80 -9.33 46.30 8.10
C ALA A 80 -9.37 46.02 6.59
N CYS A 81 -10.29 45.15 6.14
CA CYS A 81 -10.49 44.88 4.71
C CYS A 81 -10.93 46.13 3.96
N ARG A 82 -11.90 46.90 4.47
CA ARG A 82 -12.33 48.16 3.85
C ARG A 82 -11.21 49.18 3.76
N ALA A 83 -10.40 49.32 4.81
CA ALA A 83 -9.24 50.20 4.81
C ALA A 83 -8.20 49.79 3.75
N ALA A 84 -8.07 48.49 3.49
CA ALA A 84 -7.23 47.94 2.42
C ALA A 84 -7.90 47.96 1.03
N GLY A 85 -9.13 48.49 0.90
CA GLY A 85 -9.88 48.55 -0.35
C GLY A 85 -10.39 47.18 -0.84
N LEU A 86 -10.67 46.26 0.08
CA LEU A 86 -11.04 44.88 -0.22
C LEU A 86 -12.36 44.47 0.44
N THR A 87 -13.08 43.56 -0.20
CA THR A 87 -14.14 42.78 0.43
C THR A 87 -13.58 41.49 1.05
N ILE A 88 -14.30 40.90 2.00
CA ILE A 88 -13.92 39.61 2.58
C ILE A 88 -13.89 38.51 1.50
N GLU A 89 -14.81 38.52 0.54
CA GLU A 89 -14.81 37.54 -0.56
C GLU A 89 -13.57 37.67 -1.46
N GLN A 90 -13.10 38.90 -1.69
CA GLN A 90 -11.84 39.15 -2.40
C GLN A 90 -10.63 38.68 -1.58
N LEU A 91 -10.69 38.79 -0.25
CA LEU A 91 -9.64 38.24 0.63
C LEU A 91 -9.59 36.70 0.56
N LYS A 92 -10.75 36.03 0.53
CA LYS A 92 -10.86 34.56 0.41
C LYS A 92 -10.31 34.02 -0.92
N SER A 93 -10.48 34.75 -2.01
CA SER A 93 -10.15 34.32 -3.38
C SER A 93 -8.70 34.62 -3.81
N ARG A 94 -7.96 35.44 -3.06
CA ARG A 94 -6.55 35.76 -3.37
C ARG A 94 -5.60 34.68 -2.85
N HIS A 95 -5.07 33.87 -3.77
CA HIS A 95 -4.19 32.73 -3.41
C HIS A 95 -2.68 32.97 -3.63
N GLN A 96 -2.27 34.10 -4.21
CA GLN A 96 -0.86 34.38 -4.54
C GLN A 96 -0.35 35.78 -4.15
N GLN A 97 -1.25 36.74 -3.92
CA GLN A 97 -0.90 38.10 -3.46
C GLN A 97 -1.68 38.43 -2.19
N TYR A 98 -1.05 38.21 -1.04
CA TYR A 98 -1.65 38.47 0.26
C TYR A 98 -1.64 39.98 0.55
N PRO A 99 -2.81 40.60 0.79
CA PRO A 99 -2.89 42.02 1.13
C PRO A 99 -2.34 42.27 2.54
N HIS A 100 -1.83 43.48 2.77
CA HIS A 100 -1.51 43.92 4.13
C HIS A 100 -2.78 44.41 4.80
N LEU A 101 -3.15 43.80 5.93
CA LEU A 101 -4.24 44.26 6.77
C LEU A 101 -3.65 44.91 8.02
N HIS A 102 -4.17 46.09 8.35
CA HIS A 102 -3.81 46.82 9.56
C HIS A 102 -5.02 46.90 10.49
N PHE A 103 -4.81 46.52 11.75
CA PHE A 103 -5.81 46.51 12.79
C PHE A 103 -5.43 47.56 13.84
N THR A 104 -6.26 48.60 13.97
CA THR A 104 -5.98 49.75 14.83
C THR A 104 -6.32 49.54 16.31
N GLU A 105 -7.32 48.71 16.62
CA GLU A 105 -7.86 48.54 17.99
C GLU A 105 -8.03 47.07 18.41
N ALA A 106 -7.97 46.15 17.47
CA ALA A 106 -8.18 44.73 17.73
C ALA A 106 -6.87 43.96 17.49
N ARG A 107 -6.58 42.99 18.34
CA ARG A 107 -5.47 42.07 18.12
C ARG A 107 -5.98 40.81 17.43
N VAL A 108 -5.14 40.29 16.54
CA VAL A 108 -5.40 39.04 15.85
C VAL A 108 -4.83 37.92 16.71
N GLU A 109 -5.70 37.04 17.20
CA GLU A 109 -5.33 36.01 18.17
C GLU A 109 -4.81 34.76 17.47
N CYS A 110 -3.51 34.56 17.53
CA CYS A 110 -2.82 33.45 16.93
C CYS A 110 -3.06 32.15 17.70
N LEU A 111 -3.49 31.11 16.98
CA LEU A 111 -3.72 29.78 17.52
C LEU A 111 -2.45 28.92 17.54
N HIS A 112 -1.43 29.23 16.73
CA HIS A 112 -0.18 28.47 16.69
C HIS A 112 1.00 29.29 16.14
N GLY A 113 2.20 28.70 16.14
CA GLY A 113 3.37 29.33 15.52
C GLY A 113 4.08 30.34 16.41
N LYS A 114 3.83 30.32 17.72
CA LYS A 114 4.46 31.21 18.72
C LYS A 114 5.98 31.31 18.59
N HIS A 115 6.68 30.18 18.44
CA HIS A 115 8.14 30.14 18.31
C HIS A 115 8.62 30.82 17.03
N ARG A 116 7.85 30.71 15.94
CA ARG A 116 8.18 31.34 14.64
C ARG A 116 7.96 32.85 14.69
N LEU A 117 6.85 33.31 15.27
CA LEU A 117 6.58 34.74 15.41
C LEU A 117 7.63 35.40 16.29
N ARG A 118 8.05 34.73 17.38
CA ARG A 118 9.11 35.23 18.24
C ARG A 118 10.48 35.28 17.55
N ALA A 119 10.89 34.19 16.91
CA ALA A 119 12.14 34.16 16.13
C ALA A 119 12.15 35.20 15.00
N ALA A 120 10.98 35.47 14.40
CA ALA A 120 10.83 36.51 13.38
C ALA A 120 10.97 37.93 13.96
N GLU A 121 10.48 38.17 15.17
CA GLU A 121 10.63 39.46 15.85
C GLU A 121 12.10 39.79 16.14
N ASP A 122 12.88 38.78 16.52
CA ASP A 122 14.30 38.90 16.84
C ASP A 122 15.18 39.14 15.59
N ILE A 123 14.78 38.61 14.43
CA ILE A 123 15.59 38.66 13.18
C ILE A 123 15.14 39.77 12.22
N LEU A 124 13.84 40.05 12.13
CA LEU A 124 13.31 40.97 11.13
C LEU A 124 13.48 42.42 11.58
N ILE A 125 13.99 43.23 10.66
CA ILE A 125 14.04 44.70 10.83
C ILE A 125 12.63 45.27 10.96
N PRO A 126 12.43 46.38 11.69
CA PRO A 126 11.10 46.93 11.98
C PRO A 126 10.20 47.14 10.76
N SER A 127 10.75 47.59 9.63
CA SER A 127 10.01 47.82 8.38
C SER A 127 9.49 46.55 7.72
N ASP A 128 9.98 45.38 8.12
CA ASP A 128 9.65 44.08 7.56
C ASP A 128 9.05 43.13 8.61
N ARG A 129 8.63 43.64 9.78
CA ARG A 129 7.99 42.87 10.86
C ARG A 129 6.53 42.56 10.56
N TRP A 130 6.30 41.79 9.50
CA TRP A 130 5.01 41.22 9.19
C TRP A 130 5.11 39.71 9.00
N TRP A 131 3.99 39.03 9.20
CA TRP A 131 3.84 37.60 8.95
C TRP A 131 2.58 37.30 8.15
N THR A 132 2.56 36.17 7.44
CA THR A 132 1.39 35.72 6.68
C THR A 132 0.46 34.91 7.59
N VAL A 133 -0.80 35.32 7.68
CA VAL A 133 -1.79 34.82 8.64
C VAL A 133 -3.05 34.34 7.92
N ASP A 134 -3.45 33.10 8.20
CA ASP A 134 -4.74 32.52 7.80
C ASP A 134 -5.80 32.88 8.85
N LEU A 135 -6.82 33.62 8.43
CA LEU A 135 -7.80 34.25 9.32
C LEU A 135 -9.09 33.42 9.40
N TYR A 136 -9.55 33.19 10.63
CA TYR A 136 -10.85 32.61 10.95
C TYR A 136 -11.66 33.60 11.79
N THR A 137 -12.99 33.49 11.76
CA THR A 137 -13.81 34.19 12.75
C THR A 137 -13.59 33.62 14.15
N ASP A 138 -13.79 34.43 15.18
CA ASP A 138 -13.63 34.06 16.59
C ASP A 138 -14.71 33.10 17.12
N ASP A 139 -15.85 33.04 16.45
CA ASP A 139 -16.99 32.16 16.75
C ASP A 139 -16.84 30.71 16.22
N ILE A 140 -15.59 30.22 16.14
CA ILE A 140 -15.29 28.81 15.87
C ILE A 140 -15.55 27.93 17.11
N SER A 141 -16.05 26.72 16.88
CA SER A 141 -16.25 25.69 17.88
C SER A 141 -14.95 25.27 18.56
N SER A 142 -15.08 24.71 19.77
CA SER A 142 -13.93 24.14 20.50
C SER A 142 -13.24 23.03 19.69
N ASP A 143 -14.03 22.24 18.95
CA ASP A 143 -13.51 21.11 18.16
C ASP A 143 -12.70 21.62 16.96
N LEU A 144 -13.20 22.62 16.23
CA LEU A 144 -12.46 23.23 15.12
C LEU A 144 -11.22 23.96 15.62
N ARG A 145 -11.31 24.65 16.77
CA ARG A 145 -10.16 25.31 17.39
C ARG A 145 -9.07 24.31 17.75
N THR A 146 -9.43 23.21 18.41
CA THR A 146 -8.49 22.13 18.77
C THR A 146 -7.87 21.52 17.52
N ALA A 147 -8.67 21.26 16.48
CA ALA A 147 -8.15 20.76 15.20
C ALA A 147 -7.16 21.73 14.52
N LEU A 148 -7.42 23.04 14.56
CA LEU A 148 -6.53 24.09 14.03
C LEU A 148 -5.30 24.33 14.90
N VAL A 149 -5.33 23.96 16.17
CA VAL A 149 -4.13 23.94 17.01
C VAL A 149 -3.32 22.70 16.68
N ASP A 150 -3.93 21.52 16.75
CA ASP A 150 -3.27 20.22 16.58
C ASP A 150 -2.68 20.03 15.18
N GLU A 151 -3.35 20.48 14.11
CA GLU A 151 -2.82 20.42 12.73
C GLU A 151 -1.51 21.21 12.56
N TYR A 152 -1.23 22.14 13.49
CA TYR A 152 -0.22 23.18 13.37
C TYR A 152 0.78 23.27 14.52
N ALA A 153 0.51 22.65 15.67
CA ALA A 153 1.43 22.48 16.79
C ALA A 153 2.60 21.52 16.46
N ASN A 154 2.54 20.82 15.33
CA ASN A 154 3.44 19.72 14.99
C ASN A 154 4.86 20.18 14.60
N GLU A 155 5.75 20.17 15.59
CA GLU A 155 7.20 19.99 15.42
C GLU A 155 7.54 18.60 14.83
N LYS A 156 6.58 17.66 14.85
CA LYS A 156 6.71 16.29 14.33
C LYS A 156 6.31 16.21 12.84
N ILE A 157 7.14 15.53 12.05
CA ILE A 157 6.85 15.26 10.63
C ILE A 157 5.61 14.35 10.56
N PRO A 158 4.53 14.75 9.86
CA PRO A 158 3.32 13.93 9.77
C PRO A 158 3.57 12.61 9.05
N SER A 159 2.80 11.60 9.39
CA SER A 159 2.87 10.30 8.72
C SER A 159 2.36 10.39 7.28
N ASP A 160 2.79 9.45 6.43
CA ASP A 160 2.33 9.36 5.04
C ASP A 160 0.79 9.22 4.97
N GLY A 161 0.18 8.56 5.95
CA GLY A 161 -1.27 8.38 6.03
C GLY A 161 -2.01 9.64 6.45
N GLU A 162 -1.50 10.36 7.45
CA GLU A 162 -2.04 11.67 7.84
C GLU A 162 -2.04 12.64 6.66
N VAL A 163 -0.93 12.69 5.91
CA VAL A 163 -0.83 13.56 4.73
C VAL A 163 -1.84 13.16 3.66
N TYR A 164 -1.96 11.85 3.37
CA TYR A 164 -2.95 11.37 2.40
C TYR A 164 -4.38 11.74 2.81
N ARG A 165 -4.79 11.42 4.04
CA ARG A 165 -6.13 11.70 4.56
C ARG A 165 -6.46 13.18 4.49
N LYS A 166 -5.52 14.05 4.90
CA LYS A 166 -5.72 15.50 4.90
C LYS A 166 -5.82 16.07 3.49
N ILE A 167 -4.97 15.62 2.56
CA ILE A 167 -5.10 16.01 1.15
C ILE A 167 -6.48 15.62 0.60
N ARG A 168 -6.95 14.40 0.87
CA ARG A 168 -8.28 13.94 0.42
C ARG A 168 -9.42 14.69 1.08
N GLN A 169 -9.30 14.98 2.37
CA GLN A 169 -10.22 15.85 3.10
C GLN A 169 -10.33 17.19 2.36
N TYR A 170 -9.24 17.95 2.23
CA TYR A 170 -9.29 19.28 1.59
C TYR A 170 -9.68 19.27 0.11
N GLN A 171 -9.43 18.18 -0.62
CA GLN A 171 -9.99 18.00 -1.97
C GLN A 171 -11.52 17.95 -1.94
N HIS A 172 -12.10 17.18 -1.01
CA HIS A 172 -13.55 17.14 -0.80
C HIS A 172 -14.07 18.50 -0.31
N GLU A 173 -13.32 19.22 0.53
CA GLU A 173 -13.67 20.58 0.96
C GLU A 173 -13.50 21.63 -0.15
N SER A 174 -13.08 21.28 -1.38
CA SER A 174 -12.72 22.26 -2.42
C SER A 174 -11.75 23.36 -1.92
N ASN A 175 -10.91 23.04 -0.93
CA ASN A 175 -10.03 23.99 -0.27
C ASN A 175 -8.62 23.88 -0.82
N ALA A 176 -8.40 24.50 -1.98
CA ALA A 176 -7.14 24.44 -2.72
C ALA A 176 -5.94 24.92 -1.91
N LEU A 177 -6.13 25.92 -1.02
CA LEU A 177 -5.07 26.49 -0.20
C LEU A 177 -4.53 25.46 0.81
N PHE A 178 -5.40 24.89 1.65
CA PHE A 178 -4.94 23.89 2.61
C PHE A 178 -4.53 22.58 1.96
N GLN A 179 -5.17 22.20 0.85
CA GLN A 179 -4.69 21.08 0.05
C GLN A 179 -3.23 21.30 -0.36
N GLN A 180 -2.90 22.44 -0.98
CA GLN A 180 -1.54 22.78 -1.41
C GLN A 180 -0.56 22.81 -0.23
N ARG A 181 -1.01 23.25 0.94
CA ARG A 181 -0.20 23.23 2.17
C ARG A 181 0.26 21.82 2.55
N TRP A 182 -0.66 20.86 2.52
CA TRP A 182 -0.35 19.47 2.82
C TRP A 182 0.49 18.82 1.73
N TRP A 183 0.32 19.23 0.46
CA TRP A 183 1.23 18.87 -0.62
C TRP A 183 2.66 19.35 -0.38
N CYS A 184 2.87 20.56 0.15
CA CYS A 184 4.20 21.10 0.47
C CYS A 184 4.92 20.34 1.60
N ARG A 185 4.21 19.53 2.40
CA ARG A 185 4.82 18.67 3.44
C ARG A 185 5.45 17.40 2.84
N LEU A 186 5.15 17.06 1.59
CA LEU A 186 5.72 15.91 0.90
C LEU A 186 7.10 16.24 0.31
N SER A 187 8.03 15.29 0.39
CA SER A 187 9.21 15.30 -0.47
C SER A 187 8.78 15.27 -1.95
N GLU A 188 9.58 15.83 -2.85
CA GLU A 188 9.31 15.87 -4.30
C GLU A 188 8.94 14.48 -4.86
N ASN A 189 9.66 13.44 -4.45
CA ASN A 189 9.38 12.05 -4.84
C ASN A 189 8.00 11.55 -4.40
N LYS A 190 7.60 11.84 -3.15
CA LYS A 190 6.27 11.46 -2.64
C LYS A 190 5.17 12.27 -3.32
N ALA A 191 5.37 13.56 -3.55
CA ALA A 191 4.43 14.40 -4.29
C ALA A 191 4.23 13.89 -5.73
N LYS A 192 5.31 13.57 -6.44
CA LYS A 192 5.23 12.97 -7.79
C LYS A 192 4.40 11.69 -7.80
N ARG A 193 4.63 10.79 -6.84
CA ARG A 193 3.90 9.51 -6.72
C ARG A 193 2.43 9.70 -6.40
N LEU A 194 2.09 10.62 -5.51
CA LEU A 194 0.70 10.93 -5.20
C LEU A 194 -0.02 11.56 -6.40
N ARG A 195 0.63 12.45 -7.16
CA ARG A 195 0.08 12.98 -8.43
C ARG A 195 -0.15 11.89 -9.47
N GLN A 196 0.74 10.90 -9.54
CA GLN A 196 0.55 9.74 -10.42
C GLN A 196 -0.67 8.91 -9.99
N LEU A 197 -0.88 8.70 -8.69
CA LEU A 197 -2.08 8.04 -8.18
C LEU A 197 -3.36 8.83 -8.53
N ASP A 198 -3.29 10.17 -8.54
CA ASP A 198 -4.41 11.04 -8.91
C ASP A 198 -4.68 11.10 -10.44
N SER A 199 -3.81 10.50 -11.26
CA SER A 199 -4.01 10.45 -12.70
C SER A 199 -5.17 9.54 -13.12
N ARG A 200 -5.76 9.82 -14.29
CA ARG A 200 -6.92 9.06 -14.83
C ARG A 200 -6.63 7.55 -14.95
N ASP A 201 -5.39 7.18 -15.26
CA ASP A 201 -4.99 5.77 -15.41
C ASP A 201 -5.06 4.98 -14.09
N ASN A 202 -5.05 5.64 -12.93
CA ASN A 202 -5.05 5.01 -11.61
C ASN A 202 -6.35 5.25 -10.83
N THR A 203 -7.45 5.59 -11.52
CA THR A 203 -8.72 5.93 -10.88
C THR A 203 -9.26 4.81 -9.98
N SER A 204 -9.20 3.55 -10.42
CA SER A 204 -9.65 2.40 -9.62
C SER A 204 -8.78 2.17 -8.38
N LEU A 205 -7.45 2.28 -8.54
CA LEU A 205 -6.51 2.16 -7.43
C LEU A 205 -6.71 3.26 -6.40
N ARG A 206 -6.86 4.51 -6.85
CA ARG A 206 -7.15 5.65 -5.97
C ARG A 206 -8.47 5.44 -5.22
N ALA A 207 -9.53 5.04 -5.93
CA ALA A 207 -10.82 4.75 -5.32
C ALA A 207 -10.73 3.65 -4.24
N ALA A 208 -9.90 2.63 -4.45
CA ALA A 208 -9.69 1.57 -3.46
C ALA A 208 -8.96 2.07 -2.19
N PHE A 209 -7.97 2.96 -2.33
CA PHE A 209 -7.37 3.62 -1.16
C PHE A 209 -8.35 4.57 -0.47
N ASP A 210 -9.08 5.36 -1.24
CA ASP A 210 -10.04 6.33 -0.70
C ASP A 210 -11.19 5.62 0.04
N ALA A 211 -11.56 4.41 -0.37
CA ALA A 211 -12.55 3.59 0.32
C ALA A 211 -12.15 3.16 1.75
N LEU A 212 -10.87 3.34 2.14
CA LEU A 212 -10.36 3.11 3.50
C LEU A 212 -10.40 4.35 4.39
N LEU A 213 -10.70 5.54 3.84
CA LEU A 213 -10.76 6.80 4.59
C LEU A 213 -11.71 6.76 5.80
N PRO A 214 -12.87 6.07 5.75
CA PRO A 214 -13.79 5.96 6.90
C PRO A 214 -13.24 5.25 8.13
N ILE A 215 -12.08 4.58 8.03
CA ILE A 215 -11.45 3.85 9.13
C ILE A 215 -10.09 4.49 9.43
N PRO A 216 -10.05 5.50 10.32
CA PRO A 216 -8.83 6.27 10.62
C PRO A 216 -7.64 5.40 11.03
N GLY A 217 -7.90 4.32 11.78
CA GLY A 217 -6.90 3.39 12.29
C GLY A 217 -5.97 2.78 11.25
N LEU A 218 -6.41 2.62 9.99
CA LEU A 218 -5.63 1.93 8.95
C LEU A 218 -4.43 2.74 8.45
N TRP A 219 -4.43 4.05 8.66
CA TRP A 219 -3.57 4.96 7.93
C TRP A 219 -2.14 5.05 8.46
N ASN A 220 -1.83 4.52 9.66
CA ASN A 220 -0.45 4.43 10.13
C ASN A 220 0.43 3.53 9.24
N GLY A 221 -0.18 2.54 8.58
CA GLY A 221 0.50 1.65 7.65
C GLY A 221 0.83 2.26 6.28
N MET A 222 0.34 3.47 5.96
CA MET A 222 0.49 4.07 4.64
C MET A 222 1.95 4.36 4.28
N ARG A 223 2.34 4.07 3.02
CA ARG A 223 3.68 4.31 2.49
C ARG A 223 3.59 4.96 1.10
N LEU A 224 3.47 6.29 1.06
CA LEU A 224 3.50 7.06 -0.19
C LEU A 224 4.78 6.81 -0.99
N GLY A 225 5.87 6.50 -0.28
CA GLY A 225 7.14 6.08 -0.86
C GLY A 225 7.05 4.83 -1.74
N SER A 226 6.12 3.92 -1.48
CA SER A 226 6.02 2.62 -2.16
C SER A 226 5.01 2.61 -3.30
N LEU A 227 4.24 3.69 -3.50
CA LEU A 227 3.20 3.75 -4.52
C LEU A 227 3.74 3.54 -5.95
N ASN A 228 4.97 3.97 -6.22
CA ASN A 228 5.58 3.73 -7.53
C ASN A 228 5.68 2.23 -7.85
N SER A 229 6.10 1.41 -6.89
CA SER A 229 6.12 -0.04 -7.06
C SER A 229 4.71 -0.54 -7.34
N VAL A 230 3.74 -0.20 -6.48
CA VAL A 230 2.32 -0.61 -6.65
C VAL A 230 1.79 -0.31 -8.06
N MET A 231 2.02 0.91 -8.58
CA MET A 231 1.55 1.30 -9.92
C MET A 231 2.35 0.64 -11.06
N ALA A 232 3.64 0.40 -10.86
CA ALA A 232 4.52 -0.27 -11.83
C ALA A 232 4.25 -1.78 -11.93
N LEU A 233 3.63 -2.40 -10.92
CA LEU A 233 3.27 -3.83 -10.95
C LEU A 233 2.34 -4.18 -12.11
N LYS A 234 1.46 -3.27 -12.55
CA LYS A 234 0.41 -3.56 -13.56
C LYS A 234 -0.54 -4.70 -13.15
N CYS A 235 -0.77 -4.87 -11.85
CA CYS A 235 -1.69 -5.84 -11.24
C CYS A 235 -2.77 -5.09 -10.45
N VAL A 236 -3.47 -4.16 -11.10
CA VAL A 236 -4.40 -3.26 -10.38
C VAL A 236 -5.59 -4.03 -9.83
N GLU A 237 -6.03 -5.07 -10.52
CA GLU A 237 -7.14 -5.93 -10.12
C GLU A 237 -6.85 -6.65 -8.81
N GLU A 238 -5.67 -7.29 -8.68
CA GLU A 238 -5.24 -7.99 -7.47
C GLU A 238 -4.97 -7.03 -6.31
N VAL A 239 -4.36 -5.87 -6.61
CA VAL A 239 -4.07 -4.84 -5.62
C VAL A 239 -5.37 -4.23 -5.06
N VAL A 240 -6.34 -3.94 -5.92
CA VAL A 240 -7.66 -3.44 -5.50
C VAL A 240 -8.41 -4.50 -4.71
N HIS A 241 -8.30 -5.78 -5.07
CA HIS A 241 -8.88 -6.87 -4.28
C HIS A 241 -8.30 -6.89 -2.87
N TYR A 242 -6.98 -6.74 -2.71
CA TYR A 242 -6.34 -6.69 -1.38
C TYR A 242 -6.85 -5.49 -0.55
N LEU A 243 -6.88 -4.29 -1.12
CA LEU A 243 -7.39 -3.11 -0.41
C LEU A 243 -8.87 -3.27 -0.02
N THR A 244 -9.66 -3.92 -0.89
CA THR A 244 -11.06 -4.27 -0.60
C THR A 244 -11.16 -5.29 0.54
N HIS A 245 -10.26 -6.28 0.59
CA HIS A 245 -10.18 -7.22 1.70
C HIS A 245 -9.85 -6.52 3.02
N VAL A 246 -8.89 -5.60 3.03
CA VAL A 246 -8.57 -4.77 4.21
C VAL A 246 -9.82 -4.03 4.70
N LYS A 247 -10.52 -3.34 3.78
CA LYS A 247 -11.76 -2.63 4.11
C LYS A 247 -12.80 -3.57 4.74
N ASN A 248 -13.12 -4.65 4.02
CA ASN A 248 -14.19 -5.57 4.40
C ASN A 248 -13.91 -6.26 5.73
N PHE A 249 -12.65 -6.59 6.03
CA PHE A 249 -12.27 -7.14 7.32
C PHE A 249 -12.67 -6.21 8.46
N TRP A 250 -12.21 -4.95 8.43
CA TRP A 250 -12.44 -4.00 9.52
C TRP A 250 -13.88 -3.50 9.58
N SER A 251 -14.54 -3.31 8.43
CA SER A 251 -15.97 -2.97 8.39
C SER A 251 -16.84 -4.09 8.97
N ALA A 252 -16.53 -5.36 8.67
CA ALA A 252 -17.30 -6.49 9.17
C ALA A 252 -17.23 -6.65 10.69
N LEU A 253 -16.13 -6.27 11.34
CA LEU A 253 -16.02 -6.31 12.81
C LEU A 253 -17.09 -5.47 13.51
N VAL A 254 -17.53 -4.40 12.86
CA VAL A 254 -18.48 -3.42 13.41
C VAL A 254 -19.77 -3.33 12.57
N ASP A 255 -20.14 -4.43 11.90
CA ASP A 255 -21.39 -4.56 11.14
C ASP A 255 -21.58 -3.49 10.05
N TYR A 256 -20.47 -3.00 9.48
CA TYR A 256 -20.44 -1.94 8.47
C TYR A 256 -21.03 -0.60 8.94
N ASP A 257 -21.17 -0.41 10.25
CA ASP A 257 -21.64 0.84 10.86
C ASP A 257 -20.58 1.95 10.70
N ARG A 258 -20.98 3.09 10.13
CA ARG A 258 -20.06 4.18 9.79
C ARG A 258 -19.49 4.88 11.02
N ASP A 259 -20.29 5.09 12.04
CA ASP A 259 -19.87 5.79 13.25
C ASP A 259 -18.94 4.90 14.08
N LYS A 260 -19.19 3.58 14.10
CA LYS A 260 -18.28 2.61 14.69
C LYS A 260 -16.98 2.50 13.90
N MET A 261 -17.01 2.46 12.57
CA MET A 261 -15.80 2.46 11.74
C MET A 261 -14.89 3.67 12.04
N ALA A 262 -15.49 4.84 12.26
CA ALA A 262 -14.78 6.08 12.61
C ALA A 262 -14.06 6.01 13.97
N ARG A 263 -14.56 5.20 14.91
CA ARG A 263 -14.01 5.04 16.27
C ARG A 263 -12.80 4.09 16.33
N ILE A 264 -12.49 3.41 15.23
CA ILE A 264 -11.32 2.52 15.13
C ILE A 264 -10.06 3.39 15.01
N ASP A 265 -9.28 3.42 16.08
CA ASP A 265 -8.06 4.23 16.19
C ASP A 265 -6.80 3.50 15.69
N LEU A 266 -5.70 4.27 15.61
CA LEU A 266 -4.39 3.77 15.15
C LEU A 266 -3.86 2.66 16.07
N HIS A 267 -4.03 2.83 17.39
CA HIS A 267 -3.52 1.90 18.39
C HIS A 267 -4.15 0.51 18.25
N THR A 268 -5.45 0.47 17.99
CA THR A 268 -6.23 -0.74 17.75
C THR A 268 -5.69 -1.52 16.56
N VAL A 269 -5.52 -0.86 15.40
CA VAL A 269 -5.00 -1.53 14.19
C VAL A 269 -3.55 -1.96 14.37
N ASP A 270 -2.71 -1.10 14.94
CA ASP A 270 -1.29 -1.42 15.13
C ASP A 270 -1.05 -2.59 16.07
N THR A 271 -1.90 -2.74 17.09
CA THR A 271 -1.82 -3.82 18.07
C THR A 271 -2.38 -5.13 17.51
N LEU A 272 -3.43 -5.08 16.69
CA LEU A 272 -4.13 -6.27 16.19
C LEU A 272 -3.59 -6.81 14.87
N GLN A 273 -2.99 -5.99 14.01
CA GLN A 273 -2.47 -6.45 12.73
C GLN A 273 -1.51 -7.64 12.90
N LEU A 274 -1.45 -8.52 11.91
CA LEU A 274 -0.59 -9.72 11.86
C LEU A 274 -0.99 -10.88 12.80
N TYR A 275 -1.97 -10.73 13.67
CA TYR A 275 -2.60 -11.88 14.37
C TYR A 275 -3.51 -12.67 13.41
N ALA A 276 -3.70 -13.96 13.65
CA ALA A 276 -4.62 -14.82 12.89
C ALA A 276 -5.56 -15.61 13.81
N PRO A 277 -6.55 -14.95 14.47
CA PRO A 277 -7.39 -15.57 15.49
C PRO A 277 -8.17 -16.80 15.01
N ARG A 278 -8.53 -16.88 13.74
CA ARG A 278 -9.24 -18.05 13.19
C ARG A 278 -8.32 -19.25 12.93
N ALA A 279 -7.02 -19.02 12.73
CA ALA A 279 -6.06 -20.09 12.43
C ALA A 279 -5.13 -20.47 13.61
N SER A 280 -4.92 -19.58 14.59
CA SER A 280 -4.10 -19.84 15.78
C SER A 280 -4.91 -19.64 17.07
N THR A 281 -4.98 -20.67 17.93
CA THR A 281 -5.64 -20.55 19.24
C THR A 281 -4.86 -19.64 20.18
N GLY A 282 -3.52 -19.62 20.10
CA GLY A 282 -2.70 -18.68 20.86
C GLY A 282 -2.99 -17.23 20.47
N ASP A 283 -3.02 -16.94 19.17
CA ASP A 283 -3.41 -15.60 18.68
C ASP A 283 -4.83 -15.24 19.09
N ARG A 284 -5.77 -16.20 19.03
CA ARG A 284 -7.16 -15.98 19.45
C ARG A 284 -7.26 -15.56 20.91
N GLN A 285 -6.62 -16.31 21.82
CA GLN A 285 -6.64 -16.00 23.25
C GLN A 285 -6.07 -14.61 23.54
N ILE A 286 -4.96 -14.25 22.89
CA ILE A 286 -4.35 -12.92 23.03
C ILE A 286 -5.31 -11.84 22.53
N VAL A 287 -5.83 -11.99 21.30
CA VAL A 287 -6.69 -10.99 20.67
C VAL A 287 -8.01 -10.81 21.42
N GLU A 288 -8.67 -11.90 21.81
CA GLU A 288 -9.90 -11.83 22.60
C GLU A 288 -9.65 -11.18 23.98
N GLY A 289 -8.51 -11.47 24.62
CA GLY A 289 -8.13 -10.86 25.89
C GLY A 289 -7.90 -9.34 25.82
N ILE A 290 -7.17 -8.87 24.80
CA ILE A 290 -6.92 -7.43 24.63
C ILE A 290 -8.17 -6.66 24.20
N ILE A 291 -9.07 -7.27 23.42
CA ILE A 291 -10.37 -6.67 23.08
C ILE A 291 -11.26 -6.62 24.34
N SER A 292 -11.38 -7.73 25.08
CA SER A 292 -12.26 -7.81 26.25
C SER A 292 -11.86 -6.83 27.35
N SER A 293 -10.54 -6.68 27.58
CA SER A 293 -9.99 -5.72 28.54
C SER A 293 -10.13 -4.26 28.10
N GLY A 294 -10.44 -3.99 26.84
CA GLY A 294 -10.58 -2.63 26.29
C GLY A 294 -9.26 -1.91 26.05
N GLN A 295 -8.12 -2.64 26.02
CA GLN A 295 -6.84 -2.07 25.61
C GLN A 295 -6.88 -1.59 24.15
N VAL A 296 -7.53 -2.39 23.30
CA VAL A 296 -7.89 -2.02 21.93
C VAL A 296 -9.39 -1.80 21.86
N PHE A 297 -9.85 -1.03 20.86
CA PHE A 297 -11.24 -0.56 20.80
C PHE A 297 -11.66 0.18 22.08
N SER A 298 -10.75 0.99 22.67
CA SER A 298 -11.05 1.85 23.83
C SER A 298 -12.21 2.81 23.57
N ASN A 299 -12.32 3.23 22.29
CA ASN A 299 -13.46 3.79 21.58
C ASN A 299 -14.85 3.23 21.94
N PHE A 300 -14.93 1.95 22.35
CA PHE A 300 -16.14 1.13 22.31
C PHE A 300 -16.62 0.73 23.69
N THR A 301 -17.93 0.55 23.85
CA THR A 301 -18.52 -0.01 25.08
C THR A 301 -18.19 -1.49 25.20
N ARG A 302 -18.34 -2.05 26.41
CA ARG A 302 -18.11 -3.47 26.65
C ARG A 302 -18.97 -4.37 25.73
N LEU A 303 -20.26 -4.07 25.58
CA LEU A 303 -21.17 -4.84 24.73
C LEU A 303 -20.76 -4.78 23.25
N GLU A 304 -20.33 -3.61 22.77
CA GLU A 304 -19.79 -3.48 21.41
C GLU A 304 -18.52 -4.32 21.22
N ARG A 305 -17.62 -4.36 22.21
CA ARG A 305 -16.41 -5.18 22.15
C ARG A 305 -16.70 -6.69 22.16
N GLU A 306 -17.71 -7.13 22.91
CA GLU A 306 -18.20 -8.51 22.89
C GLU A 306 -18.76 -8.90 21.50
N SER A 307 -19.49 -7.98 20.85
CA SER A 307 -19.95 -8.15 19.47
C SER A 307 -18.77 -8.23 18.48
N ILE A 308 -17.76 -7.37 18.63
CA ILE A 308 -16.55 -7.39 17.80
C ILE A 308 -15.82 -8.73 17.91
N CYS A 309 -15.66 -9.28 19.12
CA CYS A 309 -15.08 -10.62 19.33
C CYS A 309 -15.88 -11.71 18.62
N THR A 310 -17.22 -11.64 18.70
CA THR A 310 -18.11 -12.60 18.04
C THR A 310 -17.96 -12.53 16.51
N ASN A 311 -17.94 -11.32 15.95
CA ASN A 311 -17.77 -11.07 14.53
C ASN A 311 -16.41 -11.57 14.03
N LEU A 312 -15.33 -11.29 14.77
CA LEU A 312 -13.98 -11.74 14.46
C LEU A 312 -13.87 -13.28 14.36
N SER A 313 -14.61 -13.99 15.20
CA SER A 313 -14.58 -15.46 15.26
C SER A 313 -15.49 -16.14 14.25
N SER A 314 -16.59 -15.50 13.85
CA SER A 314 -17.66 -16.14 13.07
C SER A 314 -17.72 -15.69 11.61
N LEU A 315 -17.35 -14.44 11.30
CA LEU A 315 -17.53 -13.90 9.96
C LEU A 315 -16.46 -14.38 8.99
N GLU A 316 -16.86 -14.73 7.78
CA GLU A 316 -15.95 -15.19 6.73
C GLU A 316 -14.97 -14.09 6.28
N ALA A 317 -15.39 -12.83 6.30
CA ALA A 317 -14.51 -11.69 6.05
C ALA A 317 -13.32 -11.64 7.04
N CYS A 318 -13.47 -12.23 8.23
CA CYS A 318 -12.45 -12.28 9.27
C CYS A 318 -11.57 -13.56 9.19
N ASN A 319 -11.75 -14.39 8.17
CA ASN A 319 -10.99 -15.63 7.97
C ASN A 319 -9.60 -15.40 7.36
N SER A 320 -8.77 -14.63 8.05
CA SER A 320 -7.43 -14.28 7.58
C SER A 320 -6.55 -13.80 8.74
N ILE A 321 -5.28 -13.54 8.43
CA ILE A 321 -4.45 -12.65 9.25
C ILE A 321 -5.10 -11.27 9.25
N ILE A 322 -5.23 -10.63 10.42
CA ILE A 322 -5.77 -9.28 10.58
C ILE A 322 -4.99 -8.33 9.65
N PRO A 323 -5.61 -7.83 8.57
CA PRO A 323 -4.92 -7.13 7.50
C PRO A 323 -4.83 -5.63 7.82
N SER A 324 -3.85 -4.95 7.24
CA SER A 324 -3.71 -3.49 7.36
C SER A 324 -2.98 -2.93 6.14
N LEU A 325 -2.84 -1.60 6.06
CA LEU A 325 -1.95 -1.02 5.04
C LEU A 325 -0.49 -1.46 5.21
N HIS A 326 -0.06 -1.79 6.44
CA HIS A 326 1.27 -2.36 6.67
C HIS A 326 1.42 -3.72 5.98
N THR A 327 0.48 -4.65 6.22
CA THR A 327 0.52 -5.99 5.61
C THR A 327 0.44 -5.88 4.09
N PHE A 328 -0.46 -5.03 3.57
CA PHE A 328 -0.58 -4.73 2.15
C PHE A 328 0.75 -4.33 1.50
N PHE A 329 1.45 -3.32 2.03
CA PHE A 329 2.72 -2.88 1.42
C PHE A 329 3.84 -3.92 1.54
N ARG A 330 3.78 -4.82 2.52
CA ARG A 330 4.71 -5.94 2.66
C ARG A 330 4.41 -7.02 1.62
N ASP A 331 3.14 -7.39 1.48
CA ASP A 331 2.67 -8.41 0.56
C ASP A 331 2.78 -7.98 -0.90
N VAL A 332 2.62 -6.69 -1.22
CA VAL A 332 2.85 -6.17 -2.58
C VAL A 332 4.29 -6.40 -3.03
N LYS A 333 5.29 -6.30 -2.13
CA LYS A 333 6.68 -6.60 -2.49
C LYS A 333 6.87 -8.07 -2.85
N TYR A 334 6.12 -8.96 -2.20
CA TYR A 334 6.12 -10.37 -2.57
C TYR A 334 5.41 -10.61 -3.90
N LEU A 335 4.26 -9.95 -4.11
CA LEU A 335 3.55 -9.98 -5.39
C LEU A 335 4.43 -9.45 -6.52
N GLU A 336 5.25 -8.42 -6.28
CA GLU A 336 6.18 -7.86 -7.28
C GLU A 336 7.18 -8.91 -7.79
N LEU A 337 7.75 -9.71 -6.89
CA LEU A 337 8.64 -10.82 -7.24
C LEU A 337 7.93 -11.85 -8.14
N CYS A 338 6.69 -12.19 -7.79
CA CYS A 338 5.88 -13.14 -8.55
C CYS A 338 5.44 -12.55 -9.91
N ALA A 339 5.00 -11.30 -9.93
CA ALA A 339 4.50 -10.60 -11.10
C ALA A 339 5.60 -10.44 -12.16
N ASN A 340 6.84 -10.18 -11.73
CA ASN A 340 7.98 -10.10 -12.64
C ASN A 340 8.26 -11.44 -13.34
N ALA A 341 7.94 -12.58 -12.72
CA ALA A 341 7.98 -13.88 -13.39
C ALA A 341 6.83 -14.04 -14.37
N VAL A 342 5.59 -13.78 -13.94
CA VAL A 342 4.39 -13.93 -14.78
C VAL A 342 4.44 -13.04 -16.03
N LYS A 343 4.97 -11.81 -15.90
CA LYS A 343 5.15 -10.87 -17.03
C LYS A 343 6.04 -11.41 -18.15
N ARG A 344 6.85 -12.44 -17.92
CA ARG A 344 7.66 -13.08 -18.97
C ARG A 344 6.82 -13.90 -19.95
N LEU A 345 5.59 -14.24 -19.59
CA LEU A 345 4.68 -15.03 -20.41
C LEU A 345 3.82 -14.17 -21.35
N ILE A 346 3.89 -12.84 -21.23
CA ILE A 346 2.94 -11.91 -21.85
C ILE A 346 3.62 -10.63 -22.34
N VAL A 347 3.00 -9.97 -23.32
CA VAL A 347 3.32 -8.58 -23.69
C VAL A 347 2.34 -7.63 -23.03
N LEU A 348 2.87 -6.66 -22.30
CA LEU A 348 2.10 -5.53 -21.77
C LEU A 348 2.19 -4.35 -22.75
N GLY A 349 1.04 -3.80 -23.15
CA GLY A 349 1.01 -2.67 -24.07
C GLY A 349 -0.38 -2.42 -24.67
N GLY A 350 -0.59 -1.21 -25.21
CA GLY A 350 -1.82 -0.84 -25.92
C GLY A 350 -3.10 -1.11 -25.13
N ARG A 351 -3.88 -2.10 -25.59
CA ARG A 351 -5.17 -2.52 -24.99
C ARG A 351 -5.03 -3.42 -23.75
N HIS A 352 -3.87 -4.04 -23.53
CA HIS A 352 -3.61 -4.96 -22.41
C HIS A 352 -2.65 -4.30 -21.41
N ARG A 353 -3.21 -3.41 -20.59
CA ARG A 353 -2.43 -2.57 -19.66
C ARG A 353 -2.09 -3.30 -18.36
N THR A 354 -2.75 -4.42 -18.07
CA THR A 354 -2.63 -5.18 -16.81
C THR A 354 -2.24 -6.63 -17.07
N VAL A 355 -1.59 -7.26 -16.10
CA VAL A 355 -1.23 -8.68 -16.17
C VAL A 355 -2.46 -9.55 -16.34
N ARG A 356 -3.55 -9.25 -15.61
CA ARG A 356 -4.83 -9.97 -15.72
C ARG A 356 -5.43 -9.84 -17.12
N SER A 357 -5.58 -8.62 -17.65
CA SER A 357 -6.15 -8.42 -19.00
C SER A 357 -5.31 -9.03 -20.12
N ALA A 358 -3.98 -9.06 -19.97
CA ALA A 358 -3.10 -9.73 -20.92
C ALA A 358 -3.25 -11.26 -20.88
N LEU A 359 -3.26 -11.86 -19.67
CA LEU A 359 -3.44 -13.31 -19.51
C LEU A 359 -4.81 -13.79 -20.02
N ILE A 360 -5.89 -13.07 -19.68
CA ILE A 360 -7.24 -13.38 -20.19
C ILE A 360 -7.26 -13.36 -21.72
N ASN A 361 -6.60 -12.37 -22.34
CA ASN A 361 -6.62 -12.23 -23.79
C ASN A 361 -5.92 -13.39 -24.53
N ILE A 362 -4.87 -13.96 -23.93
CA ILE A 362 -4.11 -15.08 -24.52
C ILE A 362 -4.70 -16.45 -24.16
N PHE A 363 -5.77 -16.50 -23.37
CA PHE A 363 -6.46 -17.76 -23.06
C PHE A 363 -7.22 -18.28 -24.28
N ARG A 364 -6.92 -19.51 -24.67
CA ARG A 364 -7.47 -20.24 -25.82
C ARG A 364 -7.77 -21.67 -25.35
N PRO A 365 -8.99 -21.94 -24.84
CA PRO A 365 -9.34 -23.28 -24.40
C PRO A 365 -9.30 -24.24 -25.59
N GLN A 366 -8.72 -25.42 -25.41
CA GLN A 366 -8.76 -26.46 -26.44
C GLN A 366 -10.20 -26.93 -26.64
N SER A 367 -10.65 -27.00 -27.89
CA SER A 367 -12.06 -27.18 -28.29
C SER A 367 -12.69 -28.50 -27.86
N THR A 368 -11.89 -29.50 -27.52
CA THR A 368 -12.33 -30.86 -27.16
C THR A 368 -12.34 -31.14 -25.66
N ASP A 369 -11.79 -30.25 -24.85
CA ASP A 369 -11.69 -30.45 -23.41
C ASP A 369 -12.91 -29.80 -22.73
N SER A 370 -13.64 -30.53 -21.89
CA SER A 370 -14.69 -29.97 -21.01
C SER A 370 -14.19 -29.72 -19.60
N ASP A 371 -12.95 -30.12 -19.31
CA ASP A 371 -12.46 -30.24 -17.96
C ASP A 371 -11.47 -29.12 -17.61
N CYS A 372 -11.49 -28.69 -16.35
CA CYS A 372 -10.45 -27.94 -15.68
C CYS A 372 -9.28 -28.87 -15.36
N LEU A 373 -8.09 -28.50 -15.84
CA LEU A 373 -6.84 -29.15 -15.47
C LEU A 373 -6.27 -28.50 -14.19
N ILE A 374 -6.17 -29.28 -13.12
CA ILE A 374 -5.66 -28.83 -11.81
C ILE A 374 -4.33 -29.54 -11.52
N GLN A 375 -3.27 -28.75 -11.34
CA GLN A 375 -1.97 -29.21 -10.90
C GLN A 375 -2.03 -29.59 -9.42
N THR A 376 -1.73 -30.85 -9.11
CA THR A 376 -1.79 -31.41 -7.75
C THR A 376 -0.41 -31.63 -7.13
N SER A 377 0.63 -31.69 -7.95
CA SER A 377 2.05 -31.69 -7.56
C SER A 377 2.91 -31.07 -8.65
N GLU A 378 4.24 -31.06 -8.48
CA GLU A 378 5.15 -30.59 -9.54
C GLU A 378 5.04 -31.41 -10.84
N THR A 379 4.62 -32.67 -10.77
CA THR A 379 4.57 -33.58 -11.92
C THR A 379 3.17 -34.12 -12.25
N SER A 380 2.18 -33.96 -11.36
CA SER A 380 0.84 -34.56 -11.53
C SER A 380 -0.28 -33.53 -11.72
N PHE A 381 -1.29 -33.94 -12.48
CA PHE A 381 -2.49 -33.16 -12.76
C PHE A 381 -3.74 -34.01 -12.57
N ARG A 382 -4.84 -33.36 -12.19
CA ARG A 382 -6.19 -33.94 -12.08
C ARG A 382 -7.12 -33.17 -13.02
N ARG A 383 -8.00 -33.90 -13.70
CA ARG A 383 -9.08 -33.30 -14.51
C ARG A 383 -10.36 -33.27 -13.67
N GLN A 384 -11.14 -32.21 -13.82
CA GLN A 384 -12.47 -32.11 -13.23
C GLN A 384 -13.39 -31.31 -14.15
N PRO A 385 -14.69 -31.62 -14.22
CA PRO A 385 -15.63 -30.83 -15.03
C PRO A 385 -15.61 -29.35 -14.64
N GLY A 386 -15.73 -28.45 -15.61
CA GLY A 386 -15.89 -27.03 -15.34
C GLY A 386 -16.13 -26.18 -16.59
N SER A 387 -16.82 -25.06 -16.39
CA SER A 387 -17.10 -24.06 -17.42
C SER A 387 -15.83 -23.41 -17.97
N VAL A 388 -15.93 -22.76 -19.13
CA VAL A 388 -14.83 -21.98 -19.71
C VAL A 388 -14.29 -20.92 -18.74
N GLY A 389 -15.17 -20.28 -17.98
CA GLY A 389 -14.80 -19.28 -16.97
C GLY A 389 -14.03 -19.89 -15.81
N GLU A 390 -14.46 -21.04 -15.29
CA GLU A 390 -13.76 -21.75 -14.20
C GLU A 390 -12.37 -22.24 -14.65
N ARG A 391 -12.23 -22.65 -15.91
CA ARG A 391 -10.91 -23.00 -16.49
C ARG A 391 -9.98 -21.80 -16.57
N LEU A 392 -10.49 -20.66 -17.02
CA LEU A 392 -9.73 -19.42 -17.07
C LEU A 392 -9.28 -19.00 -15.66
N GLU A 393 -10.20 -18.95 -14.69
CA GLU A 393 -9.88 -18.51 -13.32
C GLU A 393 -8.95 -19.50 -12.59
N SER A 394 -9.19 -20.81 -12.70
CA SER A 394 -8.31 -21.82 -12.10
C SER A 394 -6.94 -21.83 -12.76
N GLY A 395 -6.86 -21.73 -14.09
CA GLY A 395 -5.60 -21.62 -14.81
C GLY A 395 -4.82 -20.36 -14.44
N TYR A 396 -5.50 -19.21 -14.38
CA TYR A 396 -4.94 -17.94 -13.93
C TYR A 396 -4.31 -18.04 -12.53
N ARG A 397 -5.07 -18.57 -11.56
CA ARG A 397 -4.61 -18.75 -10.18
C ARG A 397 -3.44 -19.73 -10.10
N GLN A 398 -3.44 -20.80 -10.89
CA GLN A 398 -2.34 -21.78 -10.91
C GLN A 398 -1.03 -21.20 -11.44
N ILE A 399 -1.07 -20.31 -12.44
CA ILE A 399 0.14 -19.58 -12.91
C ILE A 399 0.71 -18.73 -11.77
N TRP A 400 -0.14 -18.01 -11.04
CA TRP A 400 0.31 -17.22 -9.89
C TRP A 400 0.83 -18.09 -8.74
N MET A 401 0.18 -19.21 -8.44
CA MET A 401 0.68 -20.17 -7.45
C MET A 401 2.04 -20.74 -7.85
N TYR A 402 2.26 -21.05 -9.13
CA TYR A 402 3.56 -21.47 -9.63
C TYR A 402 4.62 -20.39 -9.40
N ALA A 403 4.32 -19.14 -9.77
CA ALA A 403 5.22 -18.01 -9.53
C ALA A 403 5.51 -17.82 -8.03
N MET A 404 4.50 -17.98 -7.17
CA MET A 404 4.65 -17.93 -5.72
C MET A 404 5.52 -19.07 -5.15
N ARG A 405 5.47 -20.27 -5.72
CA ARG A 405 6.36 -21.38 -5.34
C ARG A 405 7.81 -21.11 -5.74
N HIS A 406 8.00 -20.57 -6.94
CA HIS A 406 9.29 -20.58 -7.61
C HIS A 406 9.95 -19.20 -7.77
N TYR A 407 9.39 -18.14 -7.17
CA TYR A 407 9.93 -16.78 -7.25
C TYR A 407 11.44 -16.64 -6.95
N PRO A 408 12.06 -17.43 -6.02
CA PRO A 408 13.49 -17.28 -5.74
C PRO A 408 14.37 -17.67 -6.95
N TYR A 409 13.85 -18.53 -7.83
CA TYR A 409 14.53 -19.02 -9.03
C TYR A 409 14.16 -18.22 -10.30
N LEU A 410 13.04 -17.48 -10.25
CA LEU A 410 12.51 -16.71 -11.38
C LEU A 410 12.92 -15.23 -11.36
N THR A 411 13.55 -14.76 -10.27
CA THR A 411 13.92 -13.36 -10.07
C THR A 411 15.43 -13.19 -9.92
N LYS A 412 16.00 -12.19 -10.60
CA LYS A 412 17.45 -11.88 -10.56
C LYS A 412 17.89 -11.25 -9.23
N GLU A 413 16.95 -10.80 -8.38
CA GLU A 413 17.22 -9.86 -7.28
C GLU A 413 17.35 -10.48 -5.88
N VAL A 414 16.82 -11.69 -5.66
CA VAL A 414 16.58 -12.21 -4.29
C VAL A 414 17.84 -12.62 -3.52
N GLN A 415 19.00 -12.78 -4.18
CA GLN A 415 20.23 -13.17 -3.49
C GLN A 415 21.17 -11.99 -3.16
N SER A 416 20.81 -10.75 -3.50
CA SER A 416 21.60 -9.58 -3.12
C SER A 416 21.15 -9.00 -1.78
N GLY A 417 21.37 -9.75 -0.70
CA GLY A 417 21.58 -9.13 0.60
C GLY A 417 22.66 -8.05 0.45
N ARG A 418 22.57 -6.96 1.21
CA ARG A 418 23.43 -5.75 1.17
C ARG A 418 24.96 -5.98 1.37
N LYS A 419 25.49 -7.18 1.15
CA LYS A 419 26.92 -7.57 1.22
C LYS A 419 27.40 -8.50 0.08
N ALA A 420 26.70 -8.66 -1.04
CA ALA A 420 27.19 -9.50 -2.14
C ALA A 420 28.22 -8.74 -3.03
N ARG A 421 29.47 -8.63 -2.56
CA ARG A 421 30.62 -8.09 -3.32
C ARG A 421 31.50 -9.18 -3.98
N SER A 422 31.12 -10.45 -3.95
CA SER A 422 31.89 -11.52 -4.58
C SER A 422 31.33 -11.91 -5.95
N THR A 423 32.23 -12.28 -6.87
CA THR A 423 31.96 -12.81 -8.21
C THR A 423 31.18 -14.14 -8.18
N GLN A 424 31.26 -14.89 -7.07
CA GLN A 424 30.51 -16.13 -6.85
C GLN A 424 29.00 -15.90 -6.62
N ALA A 425 28.62 -14.87 -5.85
CA ALA A 425 27.21 -14.52 -5.64
C ALA A 425 26.50 -14.01 -6.92
N LYS A 426 27.28 -13.50 -7.89
CA LYS A 426 26.76 -13.15 -9.23
C LYS A 426 26.51 -14.38 -10.12
N ALA A 427 27.14 -15.52 -9.83
CA ALA A 427 26.90 -16.78 -10.55
C ALA A 427 25.66 -17.52 -10.02
N GLU A 428 25.38 -17.43 -8.72
CA GLU A 428 24.19 -18.01 -8.07
C GLU A 428 22.90 -17.22 -8.33
N ALA A 429 23.00 -15.95 -8.73
CA ALA A 429 21.89 -15.08 -9.14
C ALA A 429 21.43 -15.31 -10.60
N ARG A 430 21.53 -16.54 -11.10
CA ARG A 430 21.01 -16.90 -12.42
C ARG A 430 19.56 -17.33 -12.30
N LEU A 431 18.75 -16.81 -13.21
CA LEU A 431 17.40 -17.29 -13.46
C LEU A 431 17.49 -18.77 -13.84
N ASP A 432 16.68 -19.60 -13.20
CA ASP A 432 16.63 -21.03 -13.52
C ASP A 432 15.79 -21.22 -14.79
N GLU A 433 16.46 -21.60 -15.87
CA GLU A 433 15.83 -21.78 -17.18
C GLU A 433 14.85 -22.97 -17.18
N HIS A 434 15.09 -24.02 -16.37
CA HIS A 434 14.16 -25.14 -16.23
C HIS A 434 12.87 -24.68 -15.57
N VAL A 435 12.97 -23.93 -14.48
CA VAL A 435 11.79 -23.40 -13.78
C VAL A 435 10.98 -22.45 -14.68
N LEU A 436 11.64 -21.60 -15.46
CA LEU A 436 10.96 -20.70 -16.40
C LEU A 436 10.28 -21.49 -17.55
N HIS A 437 10.99 -22.46 -18.13
CA HIS A 437 10.43 -23.34 -19.17
C HIS A 437 9.24 -24.16 -18.64
N SER A 438 9.31 -24.68 -17.41
CA SER A 438 8.22 -25.39 -16.76
C SER A 438 7.02 -24.49 -16.50
N MET A 439 7.22 -23.21 -16.15
CA MET A 439 6.14 -22.22 -16.03
C MET A 439 5.43 -21.99 -17.38
N ALA A 440 6.18 -21.83 -18.47
CA ALA A 440 5.63 -21.66 -19.81
C ALA A 440 4.87 -22.92 -20.26
N THR A 441 5.42 -24.10 -20.00
CA THR A 441 4.78 -25.40 -20.27
C THR A 441 3.48 -25.55 -19.49
N LEU A 442 3.47 -25.16 -18.21
CA LEU A 442 2.25 -25.14 -17.38
C LEU A 442 1.21 -24.19 -17.97
N ALA A 443 1.60 -22.97 -18.34
CA ALA A 443 0.69 -21.99 -18.94
C ALA A 443 0.06 -22.53 -20.24
N GLN A 444 0.85 -23.14 -21.12
CA GLN A 444 0.34 -23.77 -22.35
C GLN A 444 -0.64 -24.92 -22.04
N LYS A 445 -0.31 -25.80 -21.09
CA LYS A 445 -1.21 -26.90 -20.64
C LYS A 445 -2.53 -26.39 -20.08
N LEU A 446 -2.51 -25.24 -19.42
CA LEU A 446 -3.70 -24.57 -18.88
C LEU A 446 -4.47 -23.77 -19.95
N GLY A 447 -4.02 -23.76 -21.20
CA GLY A 447 -4.69 -23.10 -22.33
C GLY A 447 -4.29 -21.65 -22.57
N PHE A 448 -3.17 -21.17 -22.01
CA PHE A 448 -2.64 -19.84 -22.29
C PHE A 448 -1.60 -19.89 -23.42
N CYS A 449 -1.82 -19.11 -24.47
CA CYS A 449 -1.04 -19.18 -25.71
C CYS A 449 -0.57 -17.78 -26.15
N SER A 450 0.73 -17.52 -26.05
CA SER A 450 1.40 -16.32 -26.56
C SER A 450 2.69 -16.68 -27.29
N ASP A 451 3.24 -15.76 -28.07
CA ASP A 451 4.52 -15.99 -28.74
C ASP A 451 5.68 -16.04 -27.74
N GLU A 452 5.57 -15.34 -26.60
CA GLU A 452 6.51 -15.45 -25.48
C GLU A 452 6.49 -16.86 -24.89
N ILE A 453 5.30 -17.43 -24.65
CA ILE A 453 5.16 -18.80 -24.14
C ILE A 453 5.75 -19.80 -25.14
N LYS A 454 5.45 -19.66 -26.44
CA LYS A 454 6.03 -20.53 -27.49
C LYS A 454 7.55 -20.45 -27.51
N SER A 455 8.11 -19.23 -27.52
CA SER A 455 9.56 -19.02 -27.55
C SER A 455 10.25 -19.62 -26.32
N LEU A 456 9.65 -19.49 -25.14
CA LEU A 456 10.18 -20.11 -23.92
C LEU A 456 10.14 -21.64 -23.96
N ILE A 457 9.13 -22.25 -24.59
CA ILE A 457 9.02 -23.70 -24.77
C ILE A 457 10.04 -24.19 -25.82
N GLU A 458 10.23 -23.44 -26.91
CA GLU A 458 11.23 -23.77 -27.94
C GLU A 458 12.67 -23.72 -27.40
N GLN A 459 12.93 -22.84 -26.43
CA GLN A 459 14.19 -22.75 -25.68
C GLN A 459 14.27 -23.77 -24.55
N SER A 460 13.92 -25.03 -24.84
CA SER A 460 13.95 -26.11 -23.86
C SER A 460 15.36 -26.32 -23.29
N PRO A 461 15.56 -26.23 -21.97
CA PRO A 461 16.85 -26.49 -21.33
C PRO A 461 17.34 -27.92 -21.58
N ASP A 462 16.43 -28.89 -21.67
CA ASP A 462 16.74 -30.28 -21.98
C ASP A 462 17.33 -30.41 -23.39
N LEU A 463 16.76 -29.71 -24.39
CA LEU A 463 17.32 -29.64 -25.73
C LEU A 463 18.69 -28.94 -25.72
N GLN A 464 18.87 -27.91 -24.91
CA GLN A 464 20.16 -27.21 -24.80
C GLN A 464 21.24 -28.09 -24.16
N ILE A 465 20.89 -28.86 -23.12
CA ILE A 465 21.79 -29.85 -22.50
C ILE A 465 22.17 -30.91 -23.54
N ALA A 466 21.20 -31.44 -24.29
CA ALA A 466 21.46 -32.41 -25.36
C ALA A 466 22.39 -31.85 -26.45
N ARG A 467 22.15 -30.61 -26.93
CA ARG A 467 23.03 -29.90 -27.89
C ARG A 467 24.44 -29.75 -27.35
N ASN A 468 24.56 -29.27 -26.12
CA ASN A 468 25.85 -29.06 -25.47
C ASN A 468 26.59 -30.39 -25.29
N ALA A 469 25.90 -31.47 -24.93
CA ALA A 469 26.48 -32.80 -24.76
C ALA A 469 27.07 -33.33 -26.09
N LEU A 470 26.36 -33.20 -27.21
CA LEU A 470 26.85 -33.60 -28.53
C LEU A 470 28.11 -32.82 -28.93
N ILE A 471 28.10 -31.50 -28.77
CA ILE A 471 29.22 -30.61 -29.12
C ILE A 471 30.44 -30.84 -28.19
N GLN A 472 30.20 -31.09 -26.91
CA GLN A 472 31.27 -31.39 -25.95
C GLN A 472 31.89 -32.77 -26.21
N ALA A 473 31.07 -33.78 -26.53
CA ALA A 473 31.55 -35.11 -26.85
C ALA A 473 32.31 -35.16 -28.18
N ARG A 474 31.96 -34.31 -29.16
CA ARG A 474 32.62 -34.20 -30.47
C ARG A 474 32.87 -32.73 -30.81
N LYS A 475 34.12 -32.30 -30.60
CA LYS A 475 34.54 -30.91 -30.84
C LYS A 475 34.32 -30.51 -32.31
N PRO A 476 33.65 -29.37 -32.57
CA PRO A 476 33.36 -28.91 -33.93
C PRO A 476 34.60 -28.70 -34.82
N ALA A 477 35.77 -28.50 -34.21
CA ALA A 477 37.04 -28.37 -34.94
C ALA A 477 37.46 -29.66 -35.68
N TYR A 478 36.95 -30.83 -35.27
CA TYR A 478 37.36 -32.13 -35.82
C TYR A 478 36.20 -32.98 -36.33
N TYR A 479 34.96 -32.63 -35.98
CA TYR A 479 33.77 -33.42 -36.30
C TYR A 479 32.61 -32.51 -36.69
N HIS A 480 31.76 -32.98 -37.61
CA HIS A 480 30.55 -32.30 -38.05
C HIS A 480 29.36 -33.28 -38.00
N TYR A 481 28.18 -32.73 -37.70
CA TYR A 481 26.89 -33.40 -37.85
C TYR A 481 26.09 -32.64 -38.90
N GLU A 482 25.51 -33.36 -39.88
CA GLU A 482 24.54 -32.77 -40.80
C GLU A 482 23.39 -32.13 -40.01
N ALA A 483 22.91 -30.96 -40.45
CA ALA A 483 22.00 -30.12 -39.66
C ALA A 483 20.72 -30.86 -39.23
N ASP A 484 20.10 -31.60 -40.16
CA ASP A 484 18.87 -32.36 -39.89
C ASP A 484 19.10 -33.53 -38.92
N VAL A 485 20.26 -34.18 -39.03
CA VAL A 485 20.68 -35.29 -38.15
C VAL A 485 20.99 -34.75 -36.76
N PHE A 486 21.65 -33.61 -36.66
CA PHE A 486 21.98 -32.97 -35.38
C PHE A 486 20.71 -32.67 -34.57
N GLU A 487 19.72 -32.00 -35.17
CA GLU A 487 18.47 -31.70 -34.48
C GLU A 487 17.65 -32.95 -34.14
N SER A 488 17.72 -33.99 -34.96
CA SER A 488 17.12 -35.30 -34.64
C SER A 488 17.77 -35.94 -33.41
N LEU A 489 19.11 -35.98 -33.35
CA LEU A 489 19.86 -36.53 -32.22
C LEU A 489 19.59 -35.75 -30.92
N VAL A 490 19.50 -34.41 -31.00
CA VAL A 490 19.15 -33.56 -29.86
C VAL A 490 17.79 -33.94 -29.30
N ARG A 491 16.76 -34.08 -30.16
CA ARG A 491 15.41 -34.51 -29.73
C ARG A 491 15.42 -35.92 -29.14
N GLN A 492 16.22 -36.83 -29.70
CA GLN A 492 16.33 -38.19 -29.18
C GLN A 492 16.96 -38.22 -27.77
N ILE A 493 18.03 -37.46 -27.54
CA ILE A 493 18.67 -37.35 -26.21
C ILE A 493 17.71 -36.74 -25.19
N ALA A 494 17.05 -35.63 -25.54
CA ALA A 494 16.04 -35.03 -24.67
C ALA A 494 14.87 -35.99 -24.40
N GLY A 495 14.49 -36.80 -25.39
CA GLY A 495 13.53 -37.90 -25.24
C GLY A 495 13.93 -38.89 -24.16
N TYR A 496 15.22 -39.23 -24.03
CA TYR A 496 15.70 -40.09 -22.93
C TYR A 496 15.57 -39.43 -21.55
N PHE A 497 15.74 -38.10 -21.42
CA PHE A 497 15.51 -37.42 -20.15
C PHE A 497 14.05 -37.54 -19.70
N SER A 498 13.10 -37.50 -20.64
CA SER A 498 11.67 -37.64 -20.34
C SER A 498 11.24 -39.01 -19.82
N LEU A 499 12.10 -40.04 -19.95
CA LEU A 499 11.87 -41.37 -19.39
C LEU A 499 12.13 -41.44 -17.89
N ALA A 500 12.68 -40.39 -17.29
CA ALA A 500 12.89 -40.32 -15.84
C ALA A 500 11.55 -40.47 -15.10
N ILE A 501 11.48 -41.46 -14.23
CA ILE A 501 10.31 -41.67 -13.38
C ILE A 501 10.40 -40.67 -12.23
N PRO A 502 9.39 -39.80 -12.04
CA PRO A 502 9.36 -38.95 -10.87
C PRO A 502 9.41 -39.81 -9.61
N ASN A 503 10.33 -39.50 -8.70
CA ASN A 503 10.28 -40.09 -7.37
C ASN A 503 8.92 -39.76 -6.77
N GLU A 504 8.25 -40.75 -6.16
CA GLU A 504 7.12 -40.45 -5.29
C GLU A 504 7.60 -39.38 -4.32
N ALA A 505 7.02 -38.18 -4.40
CA ALA A 505 7.28 -37.17 -3.41
C ALA A 505 7.04 -37.88 -2.07
N PRO A 506 8.01 -37.85 -1.12
CA PRO A 506 7.76 -38.40 0.20
C PRO A 506 6.39 -37.91 0.62
N ARG A 507 5.56 -38.74 1.27
CA ARG A 507 4.41 -38.20 2.00
C ARG A 507 5.03 -37.27 3.01
N VAL A 508 5.25 -36.00 2.64
CA VAL A 508 5.87 -35.01 3.48
C VAL A 508 4.85 -34.90 4.59
N ALA A 509 5.16 -35.54 5.72
CA ALA A 509 4.45 -35.28 6.95
C ALA A 509 4.38 -33.77 7.01
N LEU A 510 3.16 -33.21 7.17
CA LEU A 510 2.90 -31.77 7.21
C LEU A 510 3.78 -31.14 8.30
N THR A 511 5.05 -30.92 7.96
CA THR A 511 6.06 -30.36 8.84
C THR A 511 5.88 -28.88 8.63
N ARG A 512 4.76 -28.41 9.19
CA ARG A 512 4.34 -27.03 9.06
C ARG A 512 5.42 -26.17 9.68
N GLY A 513 6.04 -25.32 8.88
CA GLY A 513 6.95 -24.31 9.39
C GLY A 513 6.22 -23.48 10.44
N ARG A 514 6.86 -23.24 11.58
CA ARG A 514 6.32 -22.35 12.61
C ARG A 514 6.74 -20.92 12.29
N VAL A 515 5.82 -19.99 12.48
CA VAL A 515 6.08 -18.56 12.30
C VAL A 515 6.10 -17.88 13.67
N ASP A 516 7.30 -17.82 14.24
CA ASP A 516 7.49 -17.29 15.60
C ASP A 516 7.52 -15.75 15.64
N SER A 517 7.81 -15.11 14.50
CA SER A 517 7.95 -13.65 14.38
C SER A 517 6.81 -13.04 13.55
N PHE A 518 6.19 -11.98 14.07
CA PHE A 518 5.18 -11.20 13.34
C PHE A 518 5.66 -10.70 11.98
N LYS A 519 6.96 -10.41 11.83
CA LYS A 519 7.54 -9.90 10.57
C LYS A 519 7.47 -10.91 9.43
N ASP A 520 7.38 -12.19 9.75
CA ASP A 520 7.33 -13.30 8.80
C ASP A 520 5.88 -13.70 8.45
N ARG A 521 4.89 -13.08 9.12
CA ARG A 521 3.45 -13.23 8.84
C ARG A 521 2.96 -12.36 7.68
N CYS A 522 3.86 -11.66 6.98
CA CYS A 522 3.57 -10.91 5.75
C CYS A 522 4.83 -10.76 4.89
N GLY A 523 4.64 -10.42 3.62
CA GLY A 523 5.69 -10.26 2.62
C GLY A 523 6.26 -11.58 2.14
N ALA A 524 7.46 -11.52 1.55
CA ALA A 524 8.15 -12.69 1.03
C ALA A 524 8.63 -13.57 2.20
N PRO A 525 8.40 -14.89 2.15
CA PRO A 525 8.80 -15.78 3.22
C PRO A 525 10.32 -15.98 3.23
N ALA A 526 10.87 -16.31 4.39
CA ALA A 526 12.26 -16.74 4.49
C ALA A 526 12.51 -18.00 3.64
N LYS A 527 13.71 -18.14 3.05
CA LYS A 527 14.06 -19.25 2.14
C LYS A 527 13.71 -20.63 2.71
N ARG A 528 14.03 -20.87 3.99
CA ARG A 528 13.71 -22.13 4.67
C ARG A 528 12.20 -22.42 4.74
N LEU A 529 11.38 -21.40 5.02
CA LEU A 529 9.93 -21.55 5.07
C LEU A 529 9.35 -21.76 3.67
N GLN A 530 9.90 -21.06 2.66
CA GLN A 530 9.52 -21.27 1.26
C GLN A 530 9.75 -22.73 0.83
N GLU A 531 10.91 -23.30 1.11
CA GLU A 531 11.24 -24.70 0.76
C GLU A 531 10.28 -25.71 1.42
N LEU A 532 9.81 -25.42 2.64
CA LEU A 532 8.83 -26.25 3.34
C LEU A 532 7.41 -26.10 2.79
N ASP A 533 7.01 -24.88 2.39
CA ASP A 533 5.65 -24.59 1.96
C ASP A 533 5.41 -24.95 0.48
N CYS A 534 6.43 -24.85 -0.38
CA CYS A 534 6.34 -25.10 -1.83
C CYS A 534 5.57 -26.37 -2.22
N PRO A 535 5.86 -27.56 -1.62
CA PRO A 535 5.17 -28.80 -1.96
C PRO A 535 3.66 -28.80 -1.65
N HIS A 536 3.17 -27.77 -0.97
CA HIS A 536 1.79 -27.64 -0.51
C HIS A 536 1.06 -26.44 -1.10
N MET A 537 1.71 -25.59 -1.91
CA MET A 537 1.10 -24.39 -2.51
C MET A 537 0.43 -24.70 -3.85
N PHE A 538 -0.49 -25.67 -3.86
CA PHE A 538 -1.34 -26.04 -5.00
C PHE A 538 -2.79 -25.69 -4.72
N LEU A 539 -3.61 -25.58 -5.77
CA LEU A 539 -5.00 -25.11 -5.66
C LEU A 539 -5.79 -25.93 -4.63
N ASP A 540 -5.80 -27.26 -4.75
CA ASP A 540 -6.54 -28.15 -3.84
C ASP A 540 -6.10 -28.01 -2.38
N ARG A 541 -4.81 -27.74 -2.13
CA ARG A 541 -4.26 -27.62 -0.78
C ARG A 541 -4.52 -26.25 -0.18
N LEU A 542 -4.30 -25.17 -0.92
CA LEU A 542 -4.59 -23.82 -0.45
C LEU A 542 -6.10 -23.61 -0.25
N HIS A 543 -6.95 -24.26 -1.02
CA HIS A 543 -8.41 -24.18 -0.88
C HIS A 543 -9.03 -25.20 0.08
N SER A 544 -8.19 -26.01 0.73
CA SER A 544 -8.66 -26.92 1.79
C SER A 544 -9.12 -26.14 3.04
N PRO A 545 -10.03 -26.72 3.85
CA PRO A 545 -10.51 -26.07 5.07
C PRO A 545 -9.38 -25.64 6.01
N THR A 546 -9.55 -24.50 6.66
CA THR A 546 -8.62 -24.01 7.69
C THR A 546 -8.53 -25.00 8.85
N VAL A 547 -7.31 -25.45 9.13
CA VAL A 547 -7.04 -26.26 10.32
C VAL A 547 -6.46 -25.36 11.39
N THR A 548 -7.26 -25.08 12.41
CA THR A 548 -6.85 -24.33 13.60
C THR A 548 -5.71 -25.06 14.31
N GLN A 549 -4.65 -24.33 14.68
CA GLN A 549 -3.51 -24.85 15.42
C GLN A 549 -3.20 -23.99 16.64
N GLU A 550 -2.32 -24.46 17.53
CA GLU A 550 -1.84 -23.63 18.64
C GLU A 550 -1.06 -22.42 18.12
N THR A 551 -0.02 -22.68 17.31
CA THR A 551 0.82 -21.69 16.65
C THR A 551 0.48 -21.57 15.16
N LEU A 552 0.52 -20.36 14.62
CA LEU A 552 0.30 -20.11 13.20
C LEU A 552 1.38 -20.77 12.32
N SER A 553 0.95 -21.51 11.29
CA SER A 553 1.86 -22.15 10.33
C SER A 553 2.27 -21.22 9.18
N SER A 554 3.45 -21.45 8.61
CA SER A 554 3.95 -20.71 7.44
C SER A 554 3.05 -20.87 6.22
N LEU A 555 2.58 -22.09 5.95
CA LEU A 555 1.64 -22.38 4.88
C LEU A 555 0.32 -21.60 5.04
N GLU A 556 -0.17 -21.45 6.27
CA GLU A 556 -1.36 -20.65 6.54
C GLU A 556 -1.14 -19.18 6.20
N VAL A 557 0.02 -18.62 6.58
CA VAL A 557 0.40 -17.26 6.19
C VAL A 557 0.37 -17.13 4.67
N ARG A 558 0.96 -18.09 3.93
CA ARG A 558 0.97 -18.08 2.46
C ARG A 558 -0.43 -18.12 1.88
N ARG A 559 -1.32 -18.92 2.47
CA ARG A 559 -2.74 -18.97 2.09
C ARG A 559 -3.44 -17.63 2.31
N CYS A 560 -3.26 -16.99 3.47
CA CYS A 560 -3.84 -15.67 3.73
C CYS A 560 -3.36 -14.62 2.72
N VAL A 561 -2.06 -14.59 2.42
CA VAL A 561 -1.49 -13.66 1.43
C VAL A 561 -2.07 -13.93 0.03
N TYR A 562 -2.19 -15.20 -0.36
CA TYR A 562 -2.83 -15.60 -1.62
C TYR A 562 -4.29 -15.14 -1.69
N TYR A 563 -5.10 -15.41 -0.66
CA TYR A 563 -6.49 -14.99 -0.63
C TYR A 563 -6.68 -13.48 -0.59
N ALA A 564 -5.77 -12.74 0.04
CA ALA A 564 -5.83 -11.29 0.04
C ALA A 564 -5.70 -10.71 -1.38
N PHE A 565 -4.91 -11.31 -2.27
CA PHE A 565 -4.79 -10.86 -3.66
C PHE A 565 -5.82 -11.45 -4.63
N PHE A 566 -6.15 -12.73 -4.48
CA PHE A 566 -6.90 -13.48 -5.48
C PHE A 566 -8.31 -13.87 -5.06
N GLY A 567 -8.67 -13.64 -3.79
CA GLY A 567 -9.94 -14.08 -3.22
C GLY A 567 -9.93 -15.55 -2.86
N ARG A 568 -10.93 -15.94 -2.06
CA ARG A 568 -11.19 -17.35 -1.75
C ARG A 568 -11.70 -18.11 -2.98
#